data_AF-A0A7S3LCA5-F1
#
_entry.id   AF-A0A7S3LCA5-F1
#
_cell.length_a   1.000
_cell.length_b   1.000
_cell.length_c   1.000
_cell.angle_alpha   90.00
_cell.angle_beta   90.00
_cell.angle_gamma   90.00
#
_symmetry.space_group_name_H-M   'P 1'
#
loop_
_entity.id
_entity.type
_entity.pdbx_description
1 polymer ?
#
loop_
_entity_poly.entity_id
_entity_poly.type
_entity_poly.pdbx_seq_one_letter_code
_entity_poly.pdbx_strand_id
1 'polypeptide(L)'
;TVGQSYMLADPSAQETLAPSLLLLYGEVEHTGYYDKMAHRARISSIIKYLWESTEHRPAFRRITQNRESFIKFANGIMNETNTLIATVMQKLPEIREAQSKMKNHQEWGQLSEEQQKQITDRLEENEREVKHA
;
A
#
# COMPACT_ATOMS: atom_id res chain seq x y z
N THR A 1 -1.31 -33.54 13.03
CA THR A 1 -2.29 -32.51 13.42
C THR A 1 -1.53 -31.21 13.55
N VAL A 2 -1.67 -30.29 12.60
CA VAL A 2 -0.98 -28.99 12.67
C VAL A 2 -1.62 -28.25 13.85
N GLY A 3 -0.86 -28.04 14.91
CA GLY A 3 -1.33 -27.28 16.07
C GLY A 3 -1.76 -25.89 15.63
N GLN A 4 -2.82 -25.38 16.24
CA GLN A 4 -3.29 -24.01 16.01
C GLN A 4 -2.13 -23.03 16.25
N SER A 5 -1.93 -22.06 15.37
CA SER A 5 -0.78 -21.15 15.46
C SER A 5 -0.85 -20.31 16.73
N TYR A 6 0.29 -19.85 17.24
CA TYR A 6 0.34 -18.99 18.43
C TYR A 6 -0.62 -17.80 18.34
N MET A 7 -0.70 -17.15 17.17
CA MET A 7 -1.59 -16.01 16.92
C MET A 7 -3.07 -16.34 17.11
N LEU A 8 -3.46 -17.59 16.90
CA LEU A 8 -4.85 -18.06 17.02
C LEU A 8 -5.12 -18.80 18.32
N ALA A 9 -4.09 -19.28 19.02
CA ALA A 9 -4.24 -20.09 20.23
C ALA A 9 -4.03 -19.28 21.52
N ASP A 10 -3.16 -18.26 21.49
CA ASP A 10 -2.81 -17.49 22.68
C ASP A 10 -3.83 -16.35 22.94
N PRO A 11 -4.47 -16.29 24.13
CA PRO A 11 -5.45 -15.25 24.43
C PRO A 11 -4.89 -13.83 24.38
N SER A 12 -3.64 -13.62 24.79
CA SER A 12 -3.03 -12.29 24.74
C SER A 12 -2.83 -11.83 23.30
N ALA A 13 -2.39 -12.73 22.42
CA ALA A 13 -2.29 -12.48 20.99
C ALA A 13 -3.66 -12.16 20.38
N GLN A 14 -4.70 -12.94 20.70
CA GLN A 14 -6.08 -12.71 20.22
C GLN A 14 -6.61 -11.33 20.62
N GLU A 15 -6.25 -10.83 21.81
CA GLU A 15 -6.76 -9.57 22.32
C GLU A 15 -6.00 -8.33 21.84
N THR A 16 -4.69 -8.46 21.64
CA THR A 16 -3.80 -7.29 21.47
C THR A 16 -3.23 -7.14 20.07
N LEU A 17 -3.04 -8.24 19.34
CA LEU A 17 -2.28 -8.22 18.09
C LEU A 17 -2.97 -7.39 17.00
N ALA A 18 -4.27 -7.63 16.75
CA ALA A 18 -5.01 -6.86 15.75
C ALA A 18 -5.04 -5.35 16.08
N PRO A 19 -5.37 -4.92 17.32
CA PRO A 19 -5.28 -3.51 17.70
C PRO A 19 -3.90 -2.90 17.54
N SER A 20 -2.84 -3.59 17.98
CA SER A 20 -1.46 -3.11 17.87
C SER A 20 -1.04 -2.94 16.41
N LEU A 21 -1.41 -3.86 15.53
CA LEU A 21 -1.09 -3.77 14.11
C LEU A 21 -1.83 -2.63 13.41
N LEU A 22 -3.09 -2.35 13.78
CA LEU A 22 -3.84 -1.21 13.26
C LEU A 22 -3.22 0.13 13.66
N LEU A 23 -2.75 0.25 14.90
CA LEU A 23 -2.03 1.44 15.35
C LEU A 23 -0.68 1.58 14.64
N LEU A 24 0.08 0.48 14.60
CA LEU A 24 1.39 0.43 13.93
C LEU A 24 1.27 0.80 12.45
N TYR A 25 0.18 0.41 11.78
CA TYR A 25 -0.10 0.78 10.39
C TYR A 25 -0.09 2.31 10.17
N GLY A 26 -0.62 3.08 11.13
CA GLY A 26 -0.53 4.54 11.09
C GLY A 26 0.86 5.05 11.48
N GLU A 27 1.48 4.45 12.49
CA GLU A 27 2.76 4.92 13.04
C GLU A 27 3.95 4.75 12.09
N VAL A 28 3.91 3.79 11.16
CA VAL A 28 4.96 3.61 10.15
C VAL A 28 5.12 4.80 9.19
N GLU A 29 4.26 5.81 9.25
CA GLU A 29 4.52 7.11 8.60
C GLU A 29 5.89 7.69 9.03
N HIS A 30 6.33 7.41 10.26
CA HIS A 30 7.59 7.91 10.81
C HIS A 30 8.84 7.11 10.40
N THR A 31 8.69 6.00 9.67
CA THR A 31 9.84 5.16 9.26
C THR A 31 10.54 5.68 8.01
N GLY A 32 10.06 6.77 7.41
CA GLY A 32 10.63 7.37 6.20
C GLY A 32 9.89 6.97 4.92
N TYR A 33 10.11 7.75 3.86
CA TYR A 33 9.32 7.72 2.62
C TYR A 33 9.43 6.40 1.85
N TYR A 34 10.62 5.80 1.78
CA TYR A 34 10.86 4.60 0.96
C TYR A 34 10.32 3.32 1.61
N ASP A 35 10.42 3.20 2.94
CA ASP A 35 10.08 1.96 3.65
C ASP A 35 8.61 1.87 4.05
N LYS A 36 7.90 3.00 4.17
CA LYS A 36 6.53 3.03 4.70
C LYS A 36 5.56 2.17 3.89
N MET A 37 5.66 2.17 2.56
CA MET A 37 4.77 1.40 1.69
C MET A 37 4.98 -0.10 1.87
N ALA A 38 6.23 -0.54 1.96
CA ALA A 38 6.56 -1.94 2.20
C ALA A 38 6.10 -2.40 3.60
N HIS A 39 6.26 -1.57 4.63
CA HIS A 39 5.75 -1.87 5.97
C HIS A 39 4.23 -1.96 5.99
N ARG A 40 3.52 -0.99 5.41
CA ARG A 40 2.06 -1.00 5.32
C ARG A 40 1.54 -2.22 4.57
N ALA A 41 2.14 -2.59 3.44
CA ALA A 41 1.76 -3.79 2.69
C ALA A 41 1.88 -5.07 3.53
N ARG A 42 2.96 -5.22 4.30
CA ARG A 42 3.17 -6.38 5.20
C ARG A 42 2.16 -6.38 6.35
N ILE A 43 1.99 -5.25 7.03
CA ILE A 43 1.05 -5.11 8.15
C ILE A 43 -0.39 -5.38 7.67
N SER A 44 -0.81 -4.78 6.55
CA SER A 44 -2.13 -5.01 5.93
C SER A 44 -2.37 -6.49 5.61
N SER A 45 -1.36 -7.21 5.12
CA SER A 45 -1.49 -8.63 4.83
C SER A 45 -1.77 -9.45 6.10
N ILE A 46 -1.12 -9.11 7.21
CA ILE A 46 -1.36 -9.75 8.51
C ILE A 46 -2.74 -9.36 9.05
N ILE A 47 -3.12 -8.08 9.01
CA ILE A 47 -4.44 -7.61 9.45
C ILE A 47 -5.56 -8.33 8.69
N LYS A 48 -5.43 -8.50 7.36
CA LYS A 48 -6.39 -9.26 6.55
C LYS A 48 -6.52 -10.71 7.01
N TYR A 49 -5.39 -11.37 7.28
CA TYR A 49 -5.40 -12.73 7.81
C TYR A 49 -6.11 -12.82 9.18
N LEU A 50 -5.83 -11.88 10.09
CA LEU A 50 -6.46 -11.84 11.41
C LEU A 50 -7.96 -11.50 11.33
N TRP A 51 -8.39 -10.67 10.38
CA TRP A 51 -9.78 -10.30 10.19
C TRP A 51 -10.69 -11.50 9.88
N GLU A 52 -10.18 -12.45 9.10
CA GLU A 52 -10.90 -13.68 8.77
C GLU A 52 -11.01 -14.67 9.95
N SER A 53 -10.19 -14.50 10.98
CA SER A 53 -10.21 -15.33 12.20
C SER A 53 -11.31 -14.89 13.16
N THR A 54 -12.11 -15.85 13.61
CA THR A 54 -13.16 -15.62 14.61
C THR A 54 -12.63 -15.18 15.98
N GLU A 55 -11.41 -15.60 16.31
CA GLU A 55 -10.71 -15.36 17.56
C GLU A 55 -10.29 -13.89 17.71
N HIS A 56 -9.97 -13.21 16.60
CA HIS A 56 -9.56 -11.79 16.60
C HIS A 56 -10.73 -10.82 16.43
N ARG A 57 -11.91 -11.27 15.99
CA ARG A 57 -13.10 -10.40 15.80
C ARG A 57 -13.46 -9.55 17.03
N PRO A 58 -13.40 -10.06 18.27
CA PRO A 58 -13.66 -9.23 19.46
C PRO A 58 -12.67 -8.08 19.62
N ALA A 59 -11.38 -8.29 19.31
CA ALA A 59 -10.34 -7.27 19.41
C ALA A 59 -10.55 -6.15 18.38
N PHE A 60 -10.92 -6.49 17.15
CA PHE A 60 -11.32 -5.51 16.13
C PHE A 60 -12.54 -4.68 16.56
N ARG A 61 -13.51 -5.28 17.24
CA ARG A 61 -14.65 -4.51 17.78
C ARG A 61 -14.21 -3.58 18.90
N ARG A 62 -13.30 -4.03 19.78
CA ARG A 62 -12.83 -3.25 20.92
C ARG A 62 -12.05 -2.00 20.50
N ILE A 63 -11.20 -2.08 19.47
CA ILE A 63 -10.46 -0.88 19.02
C ILE A 63 -11.41 0.21 18.50
N THR A 64 -12.54 -0.15 17.87
CA THR A 64 -13.55 0.85 17.45
C THR A 64 -14.23 1.57 18.62
N GLN A 65 -14.16 1.02 19.83
CA GLN A 65 -14.67 1.68 21.05
C GLN A 65 -13.71 2.77 21.54
N ASN A 66 -12.41 2.67 21.23
CA ASN A 66 -11.45 3.75 21.45
C ASN A 66 -11.49 4.72 20.26
N ARG A 67 -12.36 5.73 20.37
CA ARG A 67 -12.61 6.72 19.32
C ARG A 67 -11.33 7.42 18.84
N GLU A 68 -10.43 7.79 19.75
CA GLU A 68 -9.21 8.51 19.38
C GLU A 68 -8.28 7.63 18.53
N SER A 69 -8.05 6.40 18.99
CA SER A 69 -7.21 5.41 18.28
C SER A 69 -7.80 5.06 16.91
N PHE A 70 -9.11 4.88 16.84
CA PHE A 70 -9.81 4.61 15.59
C PHE A 70 -9.72 5.78 14.60
N ILE A 71 -9.86 7.03 15.05
CA ILE A 71 -9.72 8.21 14.20
C ILE A 71 -8.28 8.32 13.66
N LYS A 72 -7.26 8.11 14.49
CA LYS A 72 -5.86 8.12 14.03
C LYS A 72 -5.61 7.07 12.94
N PHE A 73 -6.10 5.85 13.15
CA PHE A 73 -6.04 4.78 12.16
C PHE A 73 -6.76 5.14 10.86
N ALA A 74 -8.01 5.61 10.94
CA ALA A 74 -8.81 5.99 9.77
C ALA A 74 -8.15 7.12 8.97
N ASN A 75 -7.60 8.13 9.65
CA ASN A 75 -6.85 9.21 9.02
C ASN A 75 -5.60 8.68 8.29
N GLY A 76 -4.89 7.71 8.88
CA GLY A 76 -3.73 7.07 8.25
C GLY A 76 -4.08 6.37 6.93
N ILE A 77 -5.22 5.67 6.88
CA ILE A 77 -5.74 5.04 5.64
C ILE A 77 -6.17 6.10 4.62
N MET A 78 -6.92 7.11 5.05
CA MET A 78 -7.39 8.17 4.15
C MET A 78 -6.21 8.92 3.52
N ASN A 79 -5.20 9.27 4.31
CA ASN A 79 -4.00 9.97 3.82
C ASN A 79 -3.25 9.15 2.77
N GLU A 80 -3.09 7.86 3.01
CA GLU A 80 -2.44 6.96 2.05
C GLU A 80 -3.29 6.77 0.81
N THR A 81 -4.59 6.55 0.94
CA THR A 81 -5.50 6.40 -0.20
C THR A 81 -5.46 7.65 -1.08
N ASN A 82 -5.46 8.85 -0.47
CA ASN A 82 -5.28 10.11 -1.19
C ASN A 82 -3.94 10.19 -1.90
N THR A 83 -2.85 9.74 -1.25
CA THR A 83 -1.51 9.72 -1.86
C THR A 83 -1.46 8.78 -3.06
N LEU A 84 -1.96 7.55 -2.91
CA LEU A 84 -1.99 6.53 -3.96
C LEU A 84 -2.85 7.00 -5.15
N ILE A 85 -4.05 7.53 -4.89
CA ILE A 85 -4.91 8.08 -5.94
C ILE A 85 -4.24 9.25 -6.65
N ALA A 86 -3.61 10.18 -5.92
CA ALA A 86 -2.91 11.31 -6.52
C ALA A 86 -1.76 10.83 -7.43
N THR A 87 -0.95 9.87 -6.97
CA THR A 87 0.11 9.23 -7.77
C THR A 87 -0.47 8.61 -9.03
N VAL A 88 -1.51 7.78 -8.93
CA VAL A 88 -2.13 7.13 -10.09
C VAL A 88 -2.71 8.16 -11.08
N MET A 89 -3.38 9.19 -10.58
CA MET A 89 -3.95 10.27 -11.41
C MET A 89 -2.87 11.09 -12.12
N GLN A 90 -1.69 11.24 -11.52
CA GLN A 90 -0.55 11.91 -12.14
C GLN A 90 0.13 11.01 -13.19
N LYS A 91 0.38 9.73 -12.86
CA LYS A 91 1.20 8.83 -13.67
C LYS A 91 0.47 8.23 -14.87
N LEU A 92 -0.83 7.97 -14.78
CA LEU A 92 -1.60 7.40 -15.90
C LEU A 92 -1.57 8.27 -17.17
N PRO A 93 -1.76 9.60 -17.09
CA PRO A 93 -1.57 10.49 -18.24
C PRO A 93 -0.16 10.42 -18.83
N GLU A 94 0.88 10.44 -17.99
CA GLU A 94 2.29 10.36 -18.43
C GLU A 94 2.56 9.04 -19.18
N ILE A 95 2.07 7.91 -18.65
CA ILE A 95 2.13 6.58 -19.29
C ILE A 95 1.46 6.62 -20.66
N ARG A 96 0.23 7.15 -20.73
CA ARG A 96 -0.53 7.21 -21.99
C ARG A 96 0.19 8.05 -23.04
N GLU A 97 0.77 9.19 -22.65
CA GLU A 97 1.52 10.05 -23.56
C GLU A 97 2.76 9.34 -24.10
N ALA A 98 3.55 8.70 -23.23
CA ALA A 98 4.74 7.94 -23.62
C ALA A 98 4.39 6.80 -24.58
N GLN A 99 3.38 5.98 -24.23
CA GLN A 99 2.90 4.89 -25.09
C GLN A 99 2.39 5.40 -26.46
N SER A 100 1.73 6.56 -26.49
CA SER A 100 1.26 7.17 -27.74
C SER A 100 2.43 7.63 -28.62
N LYS A 101 3.46 8.26 -28.04
CA LYS A 101 4.67 8.67 -28.77
C LYS A 101 5.42 7.47 -29.34
N MET A 102 5.59 6.42 -28.55
CA MET A 102 6.27 5.19 -28.99
C MET A 102 5.51 4.45 -30.09
N LYS A 103 4.18 4.50 -30.08
CA LYS A 103 3.33 3.92 -31.12
C LYS A 103 3.43 4.68 -32.45
N ASN A 104 3.73 5.98 -32.43
CA ASN A 104 3.98 6.75 -33.64
C ASN A 104 5.43 6.56 -34.11
N HIS A 105 5.68 5.49 -34.85
CA HIS A 105 7.03 5.13 -35.32
C HIS A 105 7.75 6.24 -36.11
N GLN A 106 7.00 7.12 -36.80
CA GLN A 106 7.58 8.23 -37.55
C GLN A 106 8.16 9.31 -36.62
N GLU A 107 7.37 9.78 -35.65
CA GLU A 107 7.83 10.77 -34.66
C GLU A 107 8.86 10.16 -33.71
N TRP A 108 8.67 8.90 -33.32
CA TRP A 108 9.62 8.17 -32.49
C TRP A 108 10.99 8.06 -33.14
N GLY A 109 11.04 7.71 -34.44
CA GLY A 109 12.28 7.60 -35.20
C GLY A 109 13.02 8.91 -35.43
N GLN A 110 12.39 10.07 -35.19
CA GLN A 110 13.05 11.39 -35.26
C GLN A 110 13.77 11.76 -33.95
N LEU A 111 13.46 11.06 -32.85
CA LEU A 111 14.13 11.27 -31.57
C LEU A 111 15.53 10.64 -31.57
N SER A 112 16.44 11.22 -30.79
CA SER A 112 17.74 10.60 -30.55
C SER A 112 17.60 9.33 -29.70
N GLU A 113 18.58 8.42 -29.78
CA GLU A 113 18.61 7.21 -28.95
C GLU A 113 18.51 7.53 -27.45
N GLU A 114 19.17 8.61 -27.01
CA GLU A 114 19.11 9.07 -25.61
C GLU A 114 17.69 9.51 -25.21
N GLN A 115 16.98 10.24 -26.08
CA GLN A 115 15.60 10.64 -25.81
C GLN A 115 14.65 9.44 -25.76
N GLN A 116 14.82 8.50 -26.69
CA GLN A 116 14.03 7.26 -26.71
C GLN A 116 14.25 6.45 -25.43
N LYS A 117 15.51 6.33 -24.99
CA LYS A 117 15.87 5.65 -23.74
C LYS A 117 15.24 6.33 -22.53
N GLN A 118 15.34 7.65 -22.40
CA GLN A 118 14.74 8.39 -21.28
C GLN A 118 13.23 8.22 -21.19
N ILE A 119 12.52 8.25 -22.33
CA ILE A 119 11.06 8.03 -22.35
C ILE A 119 10.72 6.59 -21.95
N THR A 120 11.50 5.61 -22.42
CA THR A 120 11.30 4.19 -22.09
C THR A 120 11.54 3.94 -20.60
N ASP A 121 12.67 4.41 -20.06
CA ASP A 121 13.02 4.26 -18.63
C ASP A 121 11.94 4.90 -17.74
N ARG A 122 11.44 6.09 -18.12
CA ARG A 122 10.37 6.78 -17.38
C ARG A 122 9.03 6.05 -17.49
N LEU A 123 8.71 5.48 -18.65
CA LEU A 123 7.51 4.68 -18.85
C LEU A 123 7.52 3.46 -17.92
N GLU A 124 8.62 2.70 -17.90
CA GLU A 124 8.78 1.52 -17.05
C GLU A 124 8.69 1.87 -15.55
N GLU A 125 9.29 2.98 -15.14
CA GLU A 125 9.18 3.50 -13.78
C GLU A 125 7.72 3.84 -13.41
N ASN A 126 7.04 4.62 -14.26
CA ASN A 126 5.66 5.02 -14.03
C ASN A 126 4.71 3.82 -14.00
N GLU A 127 4.87 2.85 -14.91
CA GLU A 127 4.06 1.63 -14.93
C GLU A 127 4.28 0.78 -13.66
N ARG A 128 5.52 0.69 -13.18
CA ARG A 128 5.85 0.02 -11.92
C ARG A 128 5.19 0.72 -10.73
N GLU A 129 5.26 2.04 -10.64
CA GLU A 129 4.62 2.81 -9.56
C GLU A 129 3.11 2.61 -9.55
N VAL A 130 2.43 2.72 -10.70
CA VAL A 130 0.97 2.52 -10.79
C VAL A 130 0.57 1.09 -10.45
N LYS A 131 1.37 0.09 -10.83
CA LYS A 131 1.10 -1.32 -10.50
C LYS A 131 1.18 -1.63 -9.01
N HIS A 132 2.00 -0.87 -8.27
CA HIS A 132 2.23 -1.07 -6.84
C HIS A 132 1.47 -0.06 -5.96
N ALA A 133 0.74 0.88 -6.57
CA ALA A 133 -0.19 1.75 -5.89
C ALA A 133 -1.51 1.03 -5.58
#